data_AF-A0A835YA65-F1
#
_entry.id   AF-A0A835YA65-F1
#
_cell.length_a   1.000
_cell.length_b   1.000
_cell.length_c   1.000
_cell.angle_alpha   90.00
_cell.angle_beta   90.00
_cell.angle_gamma   90.00
#
_symmetry.space_group_name_H-M   'P 1'
#
loop_
_entity.id
_entity.type
_entity.pdbx_description
1 polymer ?
#
loop_
_entity_poly.entity_id
_entity_poly.type
_entity_poly.pdbx_seq_one_letter_code
_entity_poly.pdbx_strand_id
1 'polypeptide(L)'
;MPSPSANPSADLANVFGGNAVEDVRDPITPFTLYGTTYKKYLIEQLDGEKIVSRKKGFTATTCIGAVEVTKETPQFQMLTTPDKALYAKEPICRKAEGQDLKETCRMACESACNDTVNDYAKAIKDESGFAFLAKDESRLAKNCIRSCSYECAKPGKSGLDFIIPYRK
;
A
#
# COMPACT_ATOMS: atom_id res chain seq x y z
N MET A 1 -29.37 -61.09 -31.50
CA MET A 1 -28.06 -61.21 -30.85
C MET A 1 -27.74 -59.88 -30.18
N PRO A 2 -27.69 -59.84 -28.85
CA PRO A 2 -27.37 -58.65 -28.06
C PRO A 2 -25.90 -58.68 -27.60
N SER A 3 -25.20 -57.54 -27.67
CA SER A 3 -23.95 -57.27 -26.93
C SER A 3 -23.45 -55.83 -27.16
N PRO A 4 -22.60 -55.31 -26.27
CA PRO A 4 -22.79 -54.03 -25.59
C PRO A 4 -21.66 -53.02 -25.87
N SER A 5 -21.78 -51.82 -25.31
CA SER A 5 -20.71 -51.02 -24.66
C SER A 5 -21.15 -49.56 -24.65
N ALA A 6 -21.61 -49.06 -23.50
CA ALA A 6 -20.76 -48.41 -22.50
C ALA A 6 -20.12 -47.13 -23.07
N ASN A 7 -20.79 -46.01 -22.83
CA ASN A 7 -20.17 -44.68 -22.94
C ASN A 7 -19.06 -44.58 -21.89
N PRO A 8 -17.79 -44.36 -22.26
CA PRO A 8 -16.81 -43.85 -21.33
C PRO A 8 -16.93 -42.32 -21.36
N SER A 9 -17.79 -41.78 -20.51
CA SER A 9 -17.49 -40.48 -19.92
C SER A 9 -16.28 -40.67 -19.01
N ALA A 10 -15.35 -39.72 -19.07
CA ALA A 10 -14.11 -39.61 -18.29
C ALA A 10 -12.90 -40.31 -18.92
N ASP A 11 -12.25 -39.62 -19.87
CA ASP A 11 -10.79 -39.48 -19.81
C ASP A 11 -10.36 -38.15 -20.47
N LEU A 12 -9.39 -37.48 -19.85
CA LEU A 12 -8.78 -36.19 -20.23
C LEU A 12 -9.59 -34.90 -20.08
N ALA A 13 -10.22 -34.71 -18.91
CA ALA A 13 -10.45 -33.38 -18.33
C ALA A 13 -9.43 -33.12 -17.21
N ASN A 14 -8.17 -32.87 -17.59
CA ASN A 14 -7.13 -32.16 -16.82
C ASN A 14 -5.77 -32.55 -17.37
N VAL A 15 -5.06 -31.61 -18.01
CA VAL A 15 -3.58 -31.51 -18.11
C VAL A 15 -3.28 -30.51 -19.23
N PHE A 16 -3.05 -29.25 -18.83
CA PHE A 16 -2.53 -28.11 -19.59
C PHE A 16 -3.41 -27.46 -20.67
N GLY A 17 -3.59 -26.14 -20.52
CA GLY A 17 -4.07 -25.28 -21.59
C GLY A 17 -5.44 -24.65 -21.33
N GLY A 18 -5.77 -24.36 -20.06
CA GLY A 18 -6.71 -23.27 -19.81
C GLY A 18 -6.14 -22.03 -20.50
N ASN A 19 -6.82 -21.55 -21.54
CA ASN A 19 -6.55 -20.25 -22.13
C ASN A 19 -6.60 -19.23 -21.00
N ALA A 20 -5.42 -18.93 -20.44
CA ALA A 20 -5.18 -17.68 -19.80
C ALA A 20 -5.54 -16.66 -20.87
N VAL A 21 -6.68 -16.00 -20.69
CA VAL A 21 -6.76 -14.60 -21.06
C VAL A 21 -5.53 -14.03 -20.36
N GLU A 22 -4.44 -13.84 -21.11
CA GLU A 22 -3.36 -13.02 -20.63
C GLU A 22 -4.06 -11.73 -20.23
N ASP A 23 -4.16 -11.49 -18.92
CA ASP A 23 -4.45 -10.16 -18.40
C ASP A 23 -3.43 -9.28 -19.12
N VAL A 24 -3.85 -8.63 -20.21
CA VAL A 24 -3.02 -7.71 -20.97
C VAL A 24 -2.73 -6.59 -20.00
N ARG A 25 -1.64 -6.73 -19.26
CA ARG A 25 -1.26 -5.80 -18.22
C ARG A 25 -0.95 -4.50 -18.93
N ASP A 26 -1.77 -3.51 -18.67
CA ASP A 26 -1.57 -2.19 -19.21
C ASP A 26 -0.13 -1.70 -18.95
N PRO A 27 0.44 -0.86 -19.85
CA PRO A 27 1.79 -0.34 -19.73
C PRO A 27 1.91 0.71 -18.60
N ILE A 28 1.53 0.37 -17.37
CA ILE A 28 1.72 1.19 -16.19
C ILE A 28 3.22 1.35 -15.92
N THR A 29 3.67 2.59 -15.72
CA THR A 29 5.06 2.90 -15.36
C THR A 29 5.37 2.40 -13.95
N PRO A 30 6.54 1.77 -13.73
CA PRO A 30 6.94 1.36 -12.39
C PRO A 30 7.10 2.59 -11.49
N PHE A 31 6.78 2.39 -10.22
CA PHE A 31 6.81 3.45 -9.20
C PHE A 31 7.13 2.84 -7.84
N THR A 32 7.47 3.69 -6.90
CA THR A 32 7.82 3.33 -5.54
C THR A 32 6.97 4.14 -4.57
N LEU A 33 6.35 3.46 -3.61
CA LEU A 33 5.69 4.13 -2.48
C LEU A 33 6.74 4.39 -1.40
N TYR A 34 6.94 5.66 -1.07
CA TYR A 34 7.74 6.10 0.07
C TYR A 34 6.80 6.48 1.19
N GLY A 35 6.95 5.85 2.35
CA GLY A 35 6.15 6.14 3.52
C GLY A 35 7.01 6.48 4.71
N THR A 36 6.52 7.41 5.52
CA THR A 36 7.08 7.70 6.84
C THR A 36 5.97 7.62 7.89
N THR A 37 6.26 7.02 9.03
CA THR A 37 5.34 6.89 10.15
C THR A 37 5.93 7.49 11.40
N TYR A 38 5.19 8.42 11.99
CA TYR A 38 5.50 9.04 13.25
C TYR A 38 4.59 8.53 14.35
N LYS A 39 5.15 8.14 15.50
CA LYS A 39 4.35 7.76 16.67
C LYS A 39 4.65 8.61 17.90
N LYS A 40 3.59 8.89 18.66
CA LYS A 40 3.62 9.53 19.97
C LYS A 40 2.96 8.61 21.00
N TYR A 41 3.46 8.63 22.23
CA TYR A 41 2.99 7.82 23.36
C TYR A 41 1.95 8.55 24.22
N LEU A 42 1.35 9.61 23.66
CA LEU A 42 0.33 10.44 24.28
C LEU A 42 -0.67 10.83 23.21
N ILE A 43 -1.95 10.81 23.56
CA ILE A 43 -3.01 11.36 22.73
C ILE A 43 -3.18 12.83 23.13
N GLU A 44 -2.86 13.73 22.22
CA GLU A 44 -3.05 15.17 22.39
C GLU A 44 -4.49 15.52 21.99
N GLN A 45 -5.34 15.87 22.96
CA GLN A 45 -6.64 16.45 22.68
C GLN A 45 -6.44 17.94 22.37
N LEU A 46 -6.75 18.30 21.13
CA LEU A 46 -6.70 19.66 20.62
C LEU A 46 -8.09 20.29 20.73
N ASP A 47 -8.16 21.54 21.17
CA ASP A 47 -9.31 22.44 21.01
C ASP A 47 -8.85 23.61 20.14
N GLY A 48 -9.27 23.60 18.87
CA GLY A 48 -8.66 24.44 17.83
C GLY A 48 -7.16 24.13 17.64
N GLU A 49 -6.31 25.14 17.81
CA GLU A 49 -4.84 25.02 17.70
C GLU A 49 -4.13 24.72 19.03
N LYS A 50 -4.85 24.66 20.16
CA LYS A 50 -4.25 24.51 21.49
C LYS A 50 -4.47 23.10 22.05
N ILE A 51 -3.41 22.53 22.64
CA ILE A 51 -3.47 21.24 23.34
C ILE A 51 -4.15 21.46 24.70
N VAL A 52 -5.39 21.00 24.84
CA VAL A 52 -6.21 21.18 26.05
C VAL A 52 -6.02 20.04 27.04
N SER A 53 -5.73 18.82 26.56
CA SER A 53 -5.44 17.70 27.46
C SER A 53 -4.52 16.68 26.81
N ARG A 54 -3.83 15.89 27.64
CA ARG A 54 -3.03 14.75 27.23
C ARG A 54 -3.61 13.50 27.86
N LYS A 55 -4.13 12.57 27.04
CA LYS A 55 -4.59 11.26 27.51
C LYS A 55 -3.51 10.22 27.31
N LYS A 56 -3.46 9.25 28.24
CA LYS A 56 -2.66 8.03 28.03
C LYS A 56 -3.21 7.30 26.81
N GLY A 57 -2.33 7.02 25.86
CA GLY A 57 -2.65 6.33 24.62
C GLY A 57 -1.54 6.54 23.59
N PHE A 58 -1.74 6.03 22.40
CA PHE A 58 -0.81 6.12 21.29
C PHE A 58 -1.45 6.90 20.17
N THR A 59 -0.62 7.68 19.49
CA THR A 59 -0.98 8.36 18.25
C THR A 59 0.01 7.94 17.20
N ALA A 60 -0.46 7.41 16.07
CA ALA A 60 0.35 7.11 14.90
C ALA A 60 -0.09 8.01 13.75
N THR A 61 0.86 8.66 13.08
CA THR A 61 0.64 9.47 11.88
C THR A 61 1.48 8.88 10.77
N THR A 62 0.86 8.38 9.73
CA THR A 62 1.53 7.77 8.58
C THR A 62 1.28 8.63 7.36
N CYS A 63 2.35 9.06 6.70
CA CYS A 63 2.33 9.79 5.44
C CYS A 63 2.97 8.95 4.34
N ILE A 64 2.32 8.83 3.19
CA ILE A 64 2.80 8.00 2.08
C ILE A 64 2.67 8.80 0.78
N GLY A 65 3.73 8.76 -0.03
CA GLY A 65 3.77 9.36 -1.35
C GLY A 65 4.20 8.34 -2.41
N ALA A 66 3.54 8.36 -3.56
CA ALA A 66 3.93 7.58 -4.73
C ALA A 66 4.88 8.38 -5.62
N VAL A 67 6.03 7.80 -5.96
CA VAL A 67 7.03 8.42 -6.86
C VAL A 67 7.34 7.47 -8.01
N GLU A 68 7.15 7.94 -9.24
CA GLU A 68 7.50 7.19 -10.45
C GLU A 68 9.02 7.05 -10.60
N VAL A 69 9.47 5.91 -11.15
CA VAL A 69 10.90 5.65 -11.42
C VAL A 69 11.52 6.69 -12.36
N THR A 70 10.72 7.28 -13.25
CA THR A 70 11.13 8.35 -14.17
C THR A 70 11.55 9.64 -13.45
N LYS A 71 11.08 9.84 -12.21
CA LYS A 71 11.39 11.00 -11.36
C LYS A 71 12.54 10.72 -10.38
N GLU A 72 13.02 9.49 -10.31
CA GLU A 72 14.17 9.10 -9.48
C GLU A 72 15.49 9.55 -10.13
N THR A 73 15.86 10.82 -9.98
CA THR A 73 17.17 11.34 -10.42
C THR A 73 18.30 10.87 -9.49
N PRO A 74 19.59 10.95 -9.89
CA PRO A 74 20.71 10.67 -8.99
C PRO A 74 20.70 11.53 -7.72
N GLN A 75 20.15 12.76 -7.78
CA GLN A 75 19.96 13.60 -6.60
C GLN A 75 18.85 13.05 -5.68
N PHE A 76 17.81 12.44 -6.26
CA PHE A 76 16.74 11.79 -5.51
C PHE A 76 17.29 10.63 -4.65
N GLN A 77 18.29 9.90 -5.12
CA GLN A 77 18.90 8.80 -4.35
C GLN A 77 19.60 9.29 -3.07
N MET A 78 20.10 10.53 -3.06
CA MET A 78 20.78 11.14 -1.89
C MET A 78 19.81 11.66 -0.83
N LEU A 79 18.50 11.72 -1.11
CA LEU A 79 17.48 12.21 -0.18
C LEU A 79 17.10 11.15 0.87
N THR A 80 16.70 11.63 2.05
CA THR A 80 16.12 10.75 3.07
C THR A 80 14.74 10.29 2.64
N THR A 81 14.26 9.15 3.14
CA THR A 81 12.93 8.64 2.80
C THR A 81 11.77 9.62 3.07
N PRO A 82 11.74 10.40 4.17
CA PRO A 82 10.69 11.40 4.36
C PRO A 82 10.77 12.51 3.31
N ASP A 83 11.98 12.95 2.92
CA ASP A 83 12.13 13.92 1.82
C ASP A 83 11.65 13.32 0.48
N LYS A 84 11.93 12.03 0.23
CA LYS A 84 11.43 11.31 -0.95
C LYS A 84 9.90 11.23 -0.98
N ALA A 85 9.27 11.05 0.18
CA ALA A 85 7.81 11.08 0.30
C ALA A 85 7.24 12.49 0.01
N LEU A 86 7.97 13.56 0.33
CA LEU A 86 7.58 14.95 -0.01
C LEU A 86 7.79 15.28 -1.49
N TYR A 87 8.65 14.56 -2.19
CA TYR A 87 8.80 14.66 -3.65
C TYR A 87 7.64 14.00 -4.42
N ALA A 88 6.82 13.20 -3.75
CA ALA A 88 5.56 12.75 -4.34
C ALA A 88 4.65 13.96 -4.56
N LYS A 89 3.90 13.93 -5.67
CA LYS A 89 3.04 15.05 -6.11
C LYS A 89 2.13 15.53 -4.98
N GLU A 90 1.59 14.59 -4.18
CA GLU A 90 0.81 14.85 -2.97
C GLU A 90 0.92 13.65 -2.00
N PRO A 91 1.64 13.75 -0.86
CA PRO A 91 1.67 12.68 0.13
C PRO A 91 0.37 12.64 0.95
N ILE A 92 -0.25 11.47 1.05
CA ILE A 92 -1.45 11.27 1.86
C ILE A 92 -1.04 10.92 3.29
N CYS A 93 -1.45 11.77 4.24
CA CYS A 93 -1.22 11.59 5.66
C CYS A 93 -2.49 11.16 6.40
N ARG A 94 -2.42 10.06 7.15
CA ARG A 94 -3.49 9.60 8.04
C ARG A 94 -3.00 9.46 9.46
N LYS A 95 -3.85 9.90 10.39
CA LYS A 95 -3.62 9.82 11.83
C LYS A 95 -4.60 8.82 12.44
N ALA A 96 -4.10 7.97 13.32
CA ALA A 96 -4.91 7.12 14.17
C ALA A 96 -4.50 7.29 15.64
N GLU A 97 -5.47 7.10 16.53
CA GLU A 97 -5.29 7.21 17.98
C GLU A 97 -5.93 5.99 18.65
N GLY A 98 -5.28 5.44 19.67
CA GLY A 98 -5.77 4.24 20.34
C GLY A 98 -5.01 3.89 21.61
N GLN A 99 -5.50 2.90 22.35
CA GLN A 99 -4.84 2.43 23.58
C GLN A 99 -3.78 1.35 23.32
N ASP A 100 -3.88 0.63 22.21
CA ASP A 100 -2.91 -0.38 21.79
C ASP A 100 -2.04 0.17 20.65
N LEU A 101 -0.71 0.11 20.82
CA LEU A 101 0.24 0.64 19.83
C LEU A 101 0.14 -0.11 18.49
N LYS A 102 0.01 -1.45 18.53
CA LYS A 102 0.00 -2.26 17.30
C LYS A 102 -1.25 -1.95 16.48
N GLU A 103 -2.40 -1.87 17.14
CA GLU A 103 -3.67 -1.57 16.48
C GLU A 103 -3.70 -0.13 15.97
N THR A 104 -3.21 0.83 16.75
CA THR A 104 -3.10 2.24 16.32
C THR A 104 -2.22 2.38 15.08
N CYS A 105 -1.07 1.71 15.07
CA CYS A 105 -0.19 1.62 13.91
C CYS A 105 -0.89 0.98 12.70
N ARG A 106 -1.58 -0.15 12.91
CA ARG A 106 -2.30 -0.86 11.87
C ARG A 106 -3.35 0.03 11.22
N MET A 107 -4.15 0.73 12.02
CA MET A 107 -5.19 1.64 11.53
C MET A 107 -4.61 2.81 10.71
N ALA A 108 -3.57 3.48 11.21
CA ALA A 108 -2.95 4.60 10.49
C ALA A 108 -2.36 4.13 9.14
N CYS A 109 -1.66 2.98 9.15
CA CYS A 109 -1.08 2.38 7.96
C CYS A 109 -2.15 1.90 6.97
N GLU A 110 -3.21 1.26 7.46
CA GLU A 110 -4.32 0.76 6.62
C GLU A 110 -5.00 1.90 5.87
N SER A 111 -5.37 2.98 6.59
CA SER A 111 -5.98 4.14 5.95
C SER A 111 -5.02 4.81 4.96
N ALA A 112 -3.77 5.08 5.35
CA ALA A 112 -2.82 5.77 4.46
C ALA A 112 -2.49 4.95 3.21
N CYS A 113 -2.23 3.65 3.36
CA CYS A 113 -1.87 2.78 2.24
C CYS A 113 -3.02 2.60 1.26
N ASN A 114 -4.25 2.34 1.75
CA ASN A 114 -5.40 2.18 0.88
C ASN A 114 -5.70 3.48 0.12
N ASP A 115 -5.70 4.62 0.82
CA ASP A 115 -5.98 5.90 0.18
C ASP A 115 -4.92 6.26 -0.87
N THR A 116 -3.63 6.05 -0.56
CA THR A 116 -2.54 6.33 -1.50
C THR A 116 -2.59 5.44 -2.73
N VAL A 117 -2.86 4.14 -2.55
CA VAL A 117 -2.96 3.20 -3.68
C VAL A 117 -4.19 3.53 -4.53
N ASN A 118 -5.34 3.81 -3.91
CA ASN A 118 -6.56 4.17 -4.61
C ASN A 118 -6.41 5.50 -5.39
N ASP A 119 -5.80 6.50 -4.77
CA ASP A 119 -5.59 7.81 -5.37
C ASP A 119 -4.62 7.72 -6.56
N TYR A 120 -3.51 6.99 -6.37
CA TYR A 120 -2.55 6.75 -7.44
C TYR A 120 -3.14 5.91 -8.59
N ALA A 121 -3.99 4.93 -8.28
CA ALA A 121 -4.73 4.16 -9.28
C ALA A 121 -5.68 5.02 -10.11
N LYS A 122 -6.37 5.97 -9.48
CA LYS A 122 -7.20 6.96 -10.18
C LYS A 122 -6.34 7.90 -11.03
N ALA A 123 -5.26 8.43 -10.48
CA ALA A 123 -4.36 9.32 -11.21
C ALA A 123 -3.80 8.65 -12.47
N ILE A 124 -3.37 7.39 -12.40
CA ILE A 124 -2.90 6.65 -13.60
C ILE A 124 -4.04 6.47 -14.61
N LYS A 125 -5.24 6.11 -14.16
CA LYS A 125 -6.39 5.95 -15.03
C LYS A 125 -6.76 7.25 -15.73
N ASP A 126 -6.68 8.37 -15.04
CA ASP A 126 -7.00 9.68 -15.57
C ASP A 126 -5.89 10.22 -16.50
N GLU A 127 -4.61 9.99 -16.17
CA GLU A 127 -3.46 10.47 -16.96
C GLU A 127 -3.19 9.59 -18.20
N SER A 128 -3.38 8.27 -18.11
CA SER A 128 -2.97 7.32 -19.15
C SER A 128 -4.10 6.51 -19.79
N GLY A 129 -5.29 6.51 -19.18
CA GLY A 129 -6.42 5.67 -19.60
C GLY A 129 -6.33 4.21 -19.14
N PHE A 130 -5.21 3.83 -18.50
CA PHE A 130 -4.95 2.46 -18.05
C PHE A 130 -5.33 2.23 -16.59
N ALA A 131 -5.78 1.03 -16.25
CA ALA A 131 -6.21 0.73 -14.88
C ALA A 131 -5.33 -0.37 -14.26
N PHE A 132 -5.09 -0.27 -12.95
CA PHE A 132 -4.54 -1.41 -12.23
C PHE A 132 -5.51 -2.59 -12.30
N LEU A 133 -4.95 -3.80 -12.43
CA LEU A 133 -5.70 -5.00 -12.10
C LEU A 133 -6.05 -4.95 -10.61
N ALA A 134 -7.31 -5.23 -10.27
CA ALA A 134 -7.77 -5.23 -8.87
C ALA A 134 -6.90 -6.13 -7.96
N LYS A 135 -6.32 -7.20 -8.53
CA LYS A 135 -5.40 -8.10 -7.83
C LYS A 135 -4.06 -7.42 -7.48
N ASP A 136 -3.52 -6.59 -8.39
CA ASP A 136 -2.27 -5.87 -8.19
C ASP A 136 -2.43 -4.73 -7.19
N GLU A 137 -3.54 -4.01 -7.29
CA GLU A 137 -3.92 -2.97 -6.34
C GLU A 137 -4.04 -3.53 -4.91
N SER A 138 -4.80 -4.63 -4.74
CA SER A 138 -4.95 -5.30 -3.45
C SER A 138 -3.63 -5.83 -2.90
N ARG A 139 -2.77 -6.37 -3.78
CA ARG A 139 -1.44 -6.87 -3.40
C ARG A 139 -0.54 -5.73 -2.92
N LEU A 140 -0.54 -4.60 -3.63
CA LEU A 140 0.26 -3.42 -3.29
C LEU A 140 -0.19 -2.83 -1.94
N ALA A 141 -1.50 -2.65 -1.75
CA ALA A 141 -2.06 -2.18 -0.50
C ALA A 141 -1.69 -3.10 0.68
N LYS A 142 -1.87 -4.42 0.53
CA LYS A 142 -1.50 -5.40 1.58
C LYS A 142 -0.01 -5.36 1.94
N ASN A 143 0.87 -5.25 0.94
CA ASN A 143 2.31 -5.16 1.17
C ASN A 143 2.69 -3.85 1.88
N CYS A 144 2.08 -2.74 1.46
CA CYS A 144 2.24 -1.44 2.13
C CYS A 144 1.83 -1.50 3.60
N ILE A 145 0.64 -2.02 3.89
CA ILE A 145 0.10 -2.12 5.26
C ILE A 145 1.00 -3.01 6.11
N ARG A 146 1.43 -4.15 5.58
CA ARG A 146 2.29 -5.10 6.30
C ARG A 146 3.62 -4.46 6.70
N SER A 147 4.31 -3.83 5.74
CA SER A 147 5.60 -3.20 6.01
C SER A 147 5.46 -2.00 6.95
N CYS A 148 4.46 -1.15 6.71
CA CYS A 148 4.19 0.03 7.54
C CYS A 148 3.88 -0.36 8.99
N SER A 149 2.96 -1.31 9.19
CA SER A 149 2.55 -1.74 10.54
C SER A 149 3.68 -2.46 11.30
N TYR A 150 4.45 -3.29 10.60
CA TYR A 150 5.60 -3.98 11.17
C TYR A 150 6.67 -2.99 11.65
N GLU A 151 7.02 -2.00 10.82
CA GLU A 151 7.98 -0.97 11.19
C GLU A 151 7.40 -0.08 12.32
N CYS A 152 6.17 0.41 12.19
CA CYS A 152 5.50 1.27 13.18
C CYS A 152 5.47 0.65 14.59
N ALA A 153 5.23 -0.65 14.70
CA ALA A 153 5.16 -1.35 15.98
C ALA A 153 6.53 -1.53 16.68
N LYS A 154 7.66 -1.32 16.00
CA LYS A 154 8.99 -1.56 16.59
C LYS A 154 9.31 -0.57 17.72
N PRO A 155 9.78 -1.01 18.90
CA PRO A 155 10.15 -0.10 19.98
C PRO A 155 11.35 0.79 19.60
N GLY A 156 11.39 2.03 20.09
CA GLY A 156 12.59 2.89 20.06
C GLY A 156 12.71 3.92 18.93
N LYS A 157 12.06 3.74 17.77
CA LYS A 157 12.06 4.75 16.69
C LYS A 157 10.71 5.45 16.59
N SER A 158 10.69 6.76 16.82
CA SER A 158 9.48 7.57 16.68
C SER A 158 9.19 8.00 15.24
N GLY A 159 10.15 7.90 14.33
CA GLY A 159 10.02 8.12 12.88
C GLY A 159 10.56 6.90 12.13
N LEU A 160 9.73 6.31 11.28
CA LEU A 160 10.03 5.04 10.60
C LEU A 160 9.68 5.16 9.12
N ASP A 161 10.67 4.81 8.32
CA ASP A 161 10.61 4.95 6.88
C ASP A 161 10.47 3.57 6.23
N PHE A 162 9.58 3.46 5.24
CA PHE A 162 9.40 2.24 4.46
C PHE A 162 9.26 2.54 2.97
N ILE A 163 9.67 1.57 2.16
CA ILE A 163 9.76 1.68 0.71
C ILE A 163 9.09 0.46 0.11
N ILE A 164 8.05 0.66 -0.71
CA ILE A 164 7.38 -0.42 -1.44
C ILE A 164 7.57 -0.19 -2.94
N PRO A 165 8.52 -0.89 -3.58
CA PRO A 165 8.65 -0.83 -5.03
C PRO A 165 7.52 -1.61 -5.70
N TYR A 166 6.86 -1.01 -6.68
CA TYR A 166 6.00 -1.71 -7.62
C TYR A 166 6.75 -1.92 -8.93
N ARG A 167 7.00 -3.19 -9.26
CA ARG A 167 7.64 -3.65 -10.49
C ARG A 167 6.76 -4.75 -11.10
N LYS A 168 6.69 -4.79 -12.43
CA LYS A 168 5.88 -5.76 -13.19
C LYS A 168 6.36 -7.19 -13.03
#